data_AF-A0A254T6H3-F1
#
_entry.id   AF-A0A254T6H3-F1
#
_cell.length_a   1.000
_cell.length_b   1.000
_cell.length_c   1.000
_cell.angle_alpha   90.00
_cell.angle_beta   90.00
_cell.angle_gamma   90.00
#
_symmetry.space_group_name_H-M   'P 1'
#
loop_
_entity.id
_entity.type
_entity.pdbx_description
1 polymer ?
#
loop_
_entity_poly.entity_id
_entity_poly.type
_entity_poly.pdbx_seq_one_letter_code
_entity_poly.pdbx_strand_id
1 'polypeptide(L)'
;MAPEKLTAVSRAALNACGGAELGFVIDPLSCRYDPTKDAATLCMGVAGNGGVVGANGAATCLSLAEANAVNKFWYGQTVDGSVPSPEVDNGNSNVLSGKRIWFGWTRGTDLTNIPTGFAPILGADMTALELQDVRYGSFFFKNATGNGTDLWKTTFDYAALVNAQLQGVLLQPQFSNINTDNPDLSAFQNRGGKLLMYHGLADDLIPVQGSISYYENVAARMGGIDAVKQFYRFYLIPGFGHREPISGSPFVPLPQSASGRDEMFMALQNWVENGIVPNRLDVTSADTTASLPLCVYPQKITYRGTGHVKSAASYTCS
;
A
#
# COMPACT_ATOMS: atom_id res chain seq x y z
N MET A 1 8.69 -1.62 -18.31
CA MET A 1 7.43 -1.16 -18.96
C MET A 1 7.52 0.34 -19.09
N ALA A 2 7.05 0.94 -20.18
CA ALA A 2 7.08 2.40 -20.32
C ALA A 2 6.15 3.07 -19.29
N PRO A 3 6.53 4.21 -18.67
CA PRO A 3 5.69 4.90 -17.68
C PRO A 3 4.27 5.17 -18.15
N GLU A 4 4.07 5.50 -19.44
CA GLU A 4 2.75 5.82 -20.00
C GLU A 4 1.81 4.61 -20.02
N LYS A 5 2.36 3.39 -20.15
CA LYS A 5 1.60 2.15 -20.02
C LYS A 5 1.16 1.92 -18.57
N LEU A 6 2.04 2.20 -17.60
CA LEU A 6 1.74 2.12 -16.17
C LEU A 6 0.65 3.13 -15.77
N THR A 7 0.73 4.37 -16.27
CA THR A 7 -0.33 5.36 -16.11
C THR A 7 -1.66 4.89 -16.71
N ALA A 8 -1.63 4.34 -17.93
CA ALA A 8 -2.83 3.87 -18.62
C ALA A 8 -3.55 2.75 -17.85
N VAL A 9 -2.80 1.74 -17.38
CA VAL A 9 -3.39 0.63 -16.62
C VAL A 9 -3.83 1.05 -15.21
N SER A 10 -3.11 1.97 -14.55
CA SER A 10 -3.52 2.52 -13.25
C SER A 10 -4.86 3.26 -13.37
N ARG A 11 -5.04 4.03 -14.44
CA ARG A 11 -6.32 4.69 -14.74
C ARG A 11 -7.43 3.71 -15.11
N ALA A 12 -7.13 2.65 -15.86
CA ALA A 12 -8.11 1.60 -16.16
C ALA A 12 -8.59 0.91 -14.87
N ALA A 13 -7.66 0.57 -13.97
CA ALA A 13 -7.99 0.04 -12.65
C ALA A 13 -8.86 1.01 -11.84
N LEU A 14 -8.44 2.27 -11.70
CA LEU A 14 -9.19 3.31 -11.01
C LEU A 14 -10.64 3.41 -11.51
N ASN A 15 -10.84 3.42 -12.83
CA ASN A 15 -12.17 3.47 -13.42
C ASN A 15 -12.99 2.22 -13.10
N ALA A 16 -12.40 1.03 -13.25
CA ALA A 16 -13.05 -0.24 -12.95
C ALA A 16 -13.39 -0.43 -11.47
N CYS A 17 -12.62 0.22 -10.58
CA CYS A 17 -12.81 0.16 -9.13
C CYS A 17 -13.74 1.27 -8.59
N GLY A 18 -14.44 2.03 -9.44
CA GLY A 18 -15.38 3.07 -9.02
C GLY A 18 -14.75 4.40 -8.61
N GLY A 19 -13.49 4.66 -9.01
CA GLY A 19 -12.79 5.91 -8.73
C GLY A 19 -12.97 7.01 -9.78
N ALA A 20 -13.71 6.76 -10.88
CA ALA A 20 -13.76 7.66 -12.04
C ALA A 20 -14.24 9.09 -11.71
N GLU A 21 -15.24 9.22 -10.83
CA GLU A 21 -15.83 10.52 -10.47
C GLU A 21 -14.95 11.31 -9.49
N LEU A 22 -14.30 10.61 -8.56
CA LEU A 22 -13.46 11.21 -7.52
C LEU A 22 -12.01 11.40 -7.95
N GLY A 23 -11.56 10.69 -8.99
CA GLY A 23 -10.14 10.63 -9.35
C GLY A 23 -9.32 9.75 -8.41
N PHE A 24 -9.94 9.02 -7.48
CA PHE A 24 -9.32 8.01 -6.61
C PHE A 24 -10.38 7.01 -6.14
N VAL A 25 -9.93 5.86 -5.63
CA VAL A 25 -10.80 4.78 -5.17
C VAL A 25 -11.03 4.87 -3.66
N ILE A 26 -12.29 4.85 -3.21
CA ILE A 26 -12.64 4.87 -1.79
C ILE A 26 -12.25 3.55 -1.08
N ASP A 27 -12.59 2.40 -1.68
CA ASP A 27 -12.28 1.08 -1.14
C ASP A 27 -11.48 0.24 -2.16
N PRO A 28 -10.20 0.53 -2.38
CA PRO A 28 -9.39 -0.26 -3.32
C PRO A 28 -9.10 -1.66 -2.80
N LEU A 29 -9.37 -1.94 -1.52
CA LEU A 29 -9.20 -3.26 -0.91
C LEU A 29 -10.21 -4.30 -1.44
N SER A 30 -11.38 -3.86 -1.89
CA SER A 30 -12.38 -4.73 -2.53
C SER A 30 -12.18 -4.91 -4.03
N CYS A 31 -11.33 -4.09 -4.66
CA CYS A 31 -11.20 -4.12 -6.10
C CYS A 31 -10.49 -5.38 -6.62
N ARG A 32 -10.99 -5.93 -7.73
CA ARG A 32 -10.49 -7.16 -8.38
C ARG A 32 -10.15 -6.97 -9.86
N TYR A 33 -9.94 -5.73 -10.31
CA TYR A 33 -9.62 -5.45 -11.71
C TYR A 33 -8.43 -6.29 -12.22
N ASP A 34 -8.58 -6.87 -13.41
CA ASP A 34 -7.59 -7.76 -14.01
C ASP A 34 -7.31 -7.31 -15.46
N PRO A 35 -6.16 -6.67 -15.74
CA PRO A 35 -5.82 -6.18 -17.08
C PRO A 35 -5.63 -7.33 -18.08
N THR A 36 -5.44 -8.56 -17.63
CA THR A 36 -5.39 -9.72 -18.52
C THR A 36 -6.76 -10.10 -19.09
N LYS A 37 -7.84 -9.56 -18.52
CA LYS A 37 -9.23 -9.76 -18.95
C LYS A 37 -9.87 -8.48 -19.49
N ASP A 38 -9.10 -7.40 -19.69
CA ASP A 38 -9.61 -6.15 -20.23
C ASP A 38 -9.17 -5.95 -21.69
N ALA A 39 -10.11 -6.12 -22.61
CA ALA A 39 -9.89 -5.90 -24.04
C ALA A 39 -9.46 -4.46 -24.36
N ALA A 40 -9.92 -3.47 -23.59
CA ALA A 40 -9.56 -2.06 -23.79
C ALA A 40 -8.16 -1.72 -23.25
N THR A 41 -7.58 -2.56 -22.40
CA THR A 41 -6.20 -2.42 -21.93
C THR A 41 -5.22 -3.22 -22.79
N LEU A 42 -5.61 -4.40 -23.26
CA LEU A 42 -4.75 -5.27 -24.07
C LEU A 42 -4.59 -4.79 -25.52
N CYS A 43 -3.37 -4.93 -26.05
CA CYS A 43 -3.08 -4.59 -27.44
C CYS A 43 -3.95 -5.36 -28.43
N MET A 44 -4.32 -4.71 -29.52
CA MET A 44 -5.16 -5.30 -30.56
C MET A 44 -4.65 -6.68 -31.00
N GLY A 45 -5.49 -7.71 -30.90
CA GLY A 45 -5.18 -9.09 -31.25
C GLY A 45 -4.41 -9.89 -30.20
N VAL A 46 -3.98 -9.30 -29.08
CA VAL A 46 -3.36 -10.04 -27.97
C VAL A 46 -4.42 -10.92 -27.30
N ALA A 47 -4.17 -12.22 -27.25
CA ALA A 47 -4.98 -13.14 -26.46
C ALA A 47 -4.76 -12.90 -24.97
N GLY A 48 -5.80 -12.44 -24.29
CA GLY A 48 -5.88 -12.33 -22.84
C GLY A 48 -6.38 -13.61 -22.17
N ASN A 49 -6.60 -13.54 -20.86
CA ASN A 49 -7.21 -14.60 -20.09
C ASN A 49 -8.74 -14.62 -20.29
N GLY A 50 -9.37 -15.77 -20.05
CA GLY A 50 -10.84 -15.89 -20.12
C GLY A 50 -11.43 -15.72 -21.52
N GLY A 51 -10.63 -15.92 -22.58
CA GLY A 51 -11.09 -15.78 -23.97
C GLY A 51 -11.13 -14.33 -24.47
N VAL A 52 -10.64 -13.37 -23.69
CA VAL A 52 -10.56 -11.96 -24.09
C VAL A 52 -9.53 -11.79 -25.19
N VAL A 53 -9.86 -11.00 -26.20
CA VAL A 53 -8.92 -10.56 -27.23
C VAL A 53 -8.78 -9.04 -27.14
N GLY A 54 -7.55 -8.56 -27.06
CA GLY A 54 -7.27 -7.14 -26.98
C GLY A 54 -7.81 -6.38 -28.18
N ALA A 55 -8.29 -5.17 -27.92
CA ALA A 55 -8.91 -4.27 -28.88
C ALA A 55 -8.25 -2.88 -28.89
N ASN A 56 -7.24 -2.65 -28.04
CA ASN A 56 -6.58 -1.36 -27.93
C ASN A 56 -5.47 -1.19 -28.98
N GLY A 57 -5.66 -0.24 -29.89
CA GLY A 57 -4.66 0.13 -30.91
C GLY A 57 -3.66 1.22 -30.48
N ALA A 58 -3.76 1.76 -29.27
CA ALA A 58 -2.87 2.80 -28.77
C ALA A 58 -1.51 2.24 -28.35
N ALA A 59 -0.46 3.06 -28.42
CA ALA A 59 0.89 2.69 -27.95
C ALA A 59 0.95 2.34 -26.45
N THR A 60 -0.05 2.77 -25.68
CA THR A 60 -0.19 2.51 -24.24
C THR A 60 -0.83 1.15 -23.93
N CYS A 61 -1.22 0.37 -24.93
CA CYS A 61 -1.77 -0.96 -24.73
C CYS A 61 -0.75 -1.93 -24.11
N LEU A 62 -1.26 -2.97 -23.44
CA LEU A 62 -0.43 -4.00 -22.81
C LEU A 62 -0.38 -5.28 -23.63
N SER A 63 0.81 -5.87 -23.72
CA SER A 63 0.95 -7.30 -23.99
C SER A 63 0.45 -8.13 -22.80
N LEU A 64 0.19 -9.43 -23.02
CA LEU A 64 -0.19 -10.33 -21.93
C LEU A 64 0.91 -10.41 -20.84
N ALA A 65 2.19 -10.38 -21.23
CA ALA A 65 3.29 -10.39 -20.28
C ALA A 65 3.32 -9.13 -19.40
N GLU A 66 3.08 -7.96 -19.99
CA GLU A 66 2.96 -6.70 -19.24
C GLU A 66 1.74 -6.71 -18.31
N ALA A 67 0.57 -7.16 -18.78
CA ALA A 67 -0.64 -7.28 -17.95
C ALA A 67 -0.44 -8.24 -16.77
N ASN A 68 0.25 -9.38 -16.99
CA ASN A 68 0.62 -10.30 -15.92
C ASN A 68 1.60 -9.66 -14.92
N ALA A 69 2.57 -8.87 -15.39
CA ALA A 69 3.49 -8.14 -14.50
C ALA A 69 2.74 -7.15 -13.60
N VAL A 70 1.72 -6.46 -14.13
CA VAL A 70 0.87 -5.57 -13.33
C VAL A 70 0.14 -6.33 -12.22
N ASN A 71 -0.43 -7.51 -12.52
CA ASN A 71 -1.04 -8.35 -11.49
C ASN A 71 -0.05 -8.77 -10.39
N LYS A 72 1.23 -8.96 -10.72
CA LYS A 72 2.28 -9.24 -9.72
C LYS A 72 2.53 -8.05 -8.80
N PHE A 73 2.53 -6.82 -9.33
CA PHE A 73 2.66 -5.61 -8.51
C PHE A 73 1.53 -5.51 -7.48
N TRP A 74 0.29 -5.75 -7.89
CA TRP A 74 -0.86 -5.65 -6.96
C TRP A 74 -0.98 -6.83 -6.00
N TYR A 75 -0.48 -8.01 -6.37
CA TYR A 75 -0.57 -9.19 -5.49
C TYR A 75 0.45 -9.15 -4.35
N GLY A 76 1.65 -8.67 -4.65
CA GLY A 76 2.81 -8.72 -3.76
C GLY A 76 3.74 -9.89 -4.09
N GLN A 77 4.88 -9.88 -3.43
CA GLN A 77 5.96 -10.83 -3.69
C GLN A 77 5.60 -12.23 -3.20
N THR A 78 5.92 -13.24 -4.02
CA THR A 78 5.75 -14.65 -3.68
C THR A 78 7.08 -15.40 -3.76
N VAL A 79 7.19 -16.58 -3.13
CA VAL A 79 8.44 -17.36 -3.13
C VAL A 79 8.90 -17.79 -4.53
N ASP A 80 8.01 -17.82 -5.52
CA ASP A 80 8.31 -18.28 -6.89
C ASP A 80 7.87 -17.29 -7.99
N GLY A 81 7.37 -16.11 -7.61
CA GLY A 81 6.91 -15.08 -8.54
C GLY A 81 5.59 -15.42 -9.25
N SER A 82 4.92 -16.50 -8.87
CA SER A 82 3.56 -16.82 -9.32
C SER A 82 2.54 -16.05 -8.51
N VAL A 83 1.43 -15.65 -9.16
CA VAL A 83 0.32 -14.95 -8.52
C VAL A 83 -1.00 -15.54 -9.03
N PRO A 84 -2.04 -15.68 -8.18
CA PRO A 84 -3.34 -16.16 -8.59
C PRO A 84 -4.10 -15.11 -9.42
N SER A 85 -5.21 -15.52 -10.04
CA SER A 85 -6.14 -14.57 -10.62
C SER A 85 -6.73 -13.66 -9.52
N PRO A 86 -6.93 -12.36 -9.79
CA PRO A 86 -7.59 -11.43 -8.86
C PRO A 86 -9.01 -11.84 -8.44
N GLU A 87 -9.67 -12.72 -9.20
CA GLU A 87 -10.96 -13.32 -8.81
C GLU A 87 -10.84 -14.28 -7.63
N VAL A 88 -9.72 -15.00 -7.55
CA VAL A 88 -9.42 -15.91 -6.44
C VAL A 88 -8.91 -15.11 -5.25
N ASP A 89 -7.84 -14.33 -5.47
CA ASP A 89 -7.20 -13.52 -4.44
C ASP A 89 -6.65 -12.24 -5.09
N ASN A 90 -7.16 -11.09 -4.67
CA ASN A 90 -6.80 -9.80 -5.23
C ASN A 90 -5.54 -9.20 -4.60
N GLY A 91 -4.90 -9.88 -3.65
CA GLY A 91 -3.70 -9.38 -2.97
C GLY A 91 -3.98 -8.52 -1.74
N ASN A 92 -5.25 -8.26 -1.41
CA ASN A 92 -5.61 -7.36 -0.30
C ASN A 92 -5.79 -8.05 1.05
N SER A 93 -5.57 -9.37 1.15
CA SER A 93 -5.52 -10.07 2.43
C SER A 93 -4.42 -9.47 3.32
N ASN A 94 -4.76 -9.22 4.58
CA ASN A 94 -3.87 -8.71 5.64
C ASN A 94 -3.00 -9.80 6.27
N VAL A 95 -3.12 -11.06 5.83
CA VAL A 95 -2.29 -12.17 6.31
C VAL A 95 -1.38 -12.64 5.17
N LEU A 96 -0.08 -12.75 5.45
CA LEU A 96 0.86 -13.44 4.56
C LEU A 96 0.65 -14.95 4.71
N SER A 97 0.26 -15.62 3.63
CA SER A 97 -0.04 -17.05 3.63
C SER A 97 0.26 -17.67 2.26
N GLY A 98 0.31 -19.00 2.23
CA GLY A 98 0.64 -19.75 1.03
C GLY A 98 2.03 -19.39 0.50
N LYS A 99 2.10 -18.91 -0.74
CA LYS A 99 3.37 -18.53 -1.39
C LYS A 99 3.78 -17.08 -1.15
N ARG A 100 2.92 -16.24 -0.56
CA ARG A 100 3.15 -14.80 -0.46
C ARG A 100 4.04 -14.45 0.72
N ILE A 101 5.08 -13.68 0.45
CA ILE A 101 6.10 -13.26 1.45
C ILE A 101 6.12 -11.75 1.67
N TRP A 102 5.47 -10.97 0.80
CA TRP A 102 5.27 -9.54 1.00
C TRP A 102 3.95 -9.07 0.40
N PHE A 103 3.47 -7.94 0.88
CA PHE A 103 2.24 -7.33 0.39
C PHE A 103 2.45 -6.58 -0.93
N GLY A 104 1.40 -6.50 -1.74
CA GLY A 104 1.37 -5.73 -2.98
C GLY A 104 0.64 -4.40 -2.83
N TRP A 105 0.74 -3.55 -3.84
CA TRP A 105 0.06 -2.25 -3.87
C TRP A 105 -1.44 -2.41 -4.19
N THR A 106 -2.26 -1.45 -3.79
CA THR A 106 -3.69 -1.51 -4.07
C THR A 106 -3.98 -1.09 -5.53
N ARG A 107 -5.17 -1.46 -6.03
CA ARG A 107 -5.71 -1.01 -7.33
C ARG A 107 -6.28 0.42 -7.24
N GLY A 108 -5.43 1.32 -6.80
CA GLY A 108 -5.68 2.75 -6.64
C GLY A 108 -4.38 3.54 -6.53
N THR A 109 -3.26 2.85 -6.34
CA THR A 109 -1.90 3.36 -6.39
C THR A 109 -1.48 3.71 -7.83
N ASP A 110 -0.74 4.81 -7.97
CA ASP A 110 -0.06 5.15 -9.22
C ASP A 110 1.20 4.28 -9.41
N LEU A 111 1.14 3.36 -10.39
CA LEU A 111 2.22 2.43 -10.67
C LEU A 111 3.43 3.06 -11.37
N THR A 112 3.40 4.35 -11.69
CA THR A 112 4.60 5.04 -12.20
C THR A 112 5.60 5.36 -11.10
N ASN A 113 5.12 5.51 -9.85
CA ASN A 113 5.95 5.86 -8.70
C ASN A 113 6.37 4.64 -7.87
N ILE A 114 5.82 3.44 -8.15
CA ILE A 114 6.28 2.25 -7.45
C ILE A 114 7.77 2.02 -7.73
N PRO A 115 8.57 1.57 -6.74
CA PRO A 115 10.04 1.55 -6.80
C PRO A 115 10.66 0.58 -7.81
N THR A 116 9.93 0.17 -8.87
CA THR A 116 10.41 -0.66 -9.98
C THR A 116 11.67 -0.12 -10.68
N GLY A 117 12.10 1.11 -10.39
CA GLY A 117 13.36 1.71 -10.82
C GLY A 117 14.22 2.36 -9.72
N PHE A 118 13.80 2.37 -8.45
CA PHE A 118 14.53 2.98 -7.33
C PHE A 118 14.59 1.98 -6.16
N ALA A 119 15.56 1.07 -6.22
CA ALA A 119 15.84 -0.01 -5.28
C ALA A 119 14.81 -1.16 -5.28
N PRO A 120 15.25 -2.42 -5.17
CA PRO A 120 14.31 -3.49 -4.81
C PRO A 120 13.61 -3.13 -3.50
N ILE A 121 12.52 -3.83 -3.18
CA ILE A 121 11.89 -3.88 -1.83
C ILE A 121 12.97 -3.97 -0.73
N LEU A 122 14.13 -4.53 -1.10
CA LEU A 122 15.38 -4.57 -0.38
C LEU A 122 16.49 -3.76 -1.07
N GLY A 123 17.07 -2.76 -0.42
CA GLY A 123 18.23 -2.03 -0.95
C GLY A 123 19.47 -2.92 -1.13
N ALA A 124 20.36 -2.58 -2.08
CA ALA A 124 21.57 -3.36 -2.35
C ALA A 124 22.47 -3.53 -1.10
N ASP A 125 22.61 -2.47 -0.31
CA ASP A 125 23.40 -2.51 0.94
C ASP A 125 22.74 -3.40 2.00
N MET A 126 21.40 -3.39 2.09
CA MET A 126 20.67 -4.31 2.95
C MET A 126 20.81 -5.76 2.46
N THR A 127 20.80 -5.98 1.14
CA THR A 127 21.06 -7.29 0.53
C THR A 127 22.42 -7.84 0.94
N ALA A 128 23.46 -7.01 0.97
CA ALA A 128 24.78 -7.42 1.47
C ALA A 128 24.76 -7.83 2.95
N LEU A 129 24.01 -7.11 3.79
CA LEU A 129 23.86 -7.45 5.21
C LEU A 129 23.09 -8.76 5.40
N GLU A 130 21.97 -8.93 4.69
CA GLU A 130 21.09 -10.10 4.80
C GLU A 130 21.73 -11.36 4.26
N LEU A 131 22.44 -11.28 3.14
CA LEU A 131 23.19 -12.40 2.56
C LEU A 131 24.58 -12.57 3.19
N GLN A 132 24.96 -11.69 4.10
CA GLN A 132 26.29 -11.68 4.75
C GLN A 132 27.44 -11.71 3.73
N ASP A 133 27.26 -11.04 2.60
CA ASP A 133 28.23 -10.96 1.51
C ASP A 133 28.31 -9.51 1.00
N VAL A 134 29.39 -8.84 1.41
CA VAL A 134 29.63 -7.42 1.11
C VAL A 134 29.57 -7.10 -0.37
N ARG A 135 29.86 -8.07 -1.26
CA ARG A 135 29.90 -7.85 -2.72
C ARG A 135 28.55 -7.47 -3.30
N TYR A 136 27.45 -7.89 -2.67
CA TYR A 136 26.09 -7.47 -3.07
C TYR A 136 25.78 -6.01 -2.73
N GLY A 137 26.59 -5.36 -1.90
CA GLY A 137 26.41 -3.95 -1.58
C GLY A 137 26.72 -3.06 -2.77
N SER A 138 26.19 -1.84 -2.74
CA SER A 138 26.57 -0.79 -3.68
C SER A 138 28.05 -0.44 -3.54
N PHE A 139 28.64 0.24 -4.52
CA PHE A 139 30.03 0.69 -4.41
C PHE A 139 30.28 1.70 -3.26
N PHE A 140 29.22 2.31 -2.73
CA PHE A 140 29.24 3.15 -1.53
C PHE A 140 29.26 2.34 -0.23
N PHE A 141 28.87 1.06 -0.25
CA PHE A 141 28.87 0.20 0.92
C PHE A 141 30.30 -0.09 1.38
N LYS A 142 30.62 0.33 2.61
CA LYS A 142 31.91 0.09 3.27
C LYS A 142 31.69 -0.77 4.50
N ASN A 143 32.43 -1.87 4.59
CA ASN A 143 32.37 -2.80 5.72
C ASN A 143 33.79 -3.22 6.14
N ALA A 144 33.96 -3.67 7.38
CA ALA A 144 35.24 -4.13 7.90
C ALA A 144 35.85 -5.31 7.11
N THR A 145 35.01 -6.10 6.44
CA THR A 145 35.42 -7.27 5.65
C THR A 145 35.62 -6.97 4.16
N GLY A 146 35.25 -5.77 3.70
CA GLY A 146 35.38 -5.37 2.30
C GLY A 146 34.36 -4.30 1.89
N ASN A 147 34.45 -3.88 0.63
CA ASN A 147 33.54 -2.90 0.05
C ASN A 147 32.57 -3.58 -0.91
N GLY A 148 31.41 -2.96 -1.13
CA GLY A 148 30.46 -3.40 -2.14
C GLY A 148 30.99 -3.27 -3.56
N THR A 149 30.54 -4.19 -4.41
CA THR A 149 31.00 -4.32 -5.81
C THR A 149 29.85 -4.33 -6.80
N ASP A 150 28.61 -4.03 -6.37
CA ASP A 150 27.41 -4.14 -7.19
C ASP A 150 27.21 -5.54 -7.81
N LEU A 151 27.61 -6.61 -7.11
CA LEU A 151 27.49 -7.99 -7.63
C LEU A 151 26.05 -8.34 -8.01
N TRP A 152 25.08 -7.69 -7.35
CA TRP A 152 23.66 -7.88 -7.61
C TRP A 152 23.27 -7.57 -9.08
N LYS A 153 24.01 -6.69 -9.78
CA LYS A 153 23.69 -6.32 -11.17
C LYS A 153 23.89 -7.45 -12.17
N THR A 154 24.69 -8.47 -11.83
CA THR A 154 25.08 -9.53 -12.77
C THR A 154 24.67 -10.93 -12.33
N THR A 155 24.49 -11.17 -11.03
CA THR A 155 24.19 -12.51 -10.52
C THR A 155 22.88 -12.62 -9.75
N PHE A 156 22.16 -11.52 -9.53
CA PHE A 156 20.95 -11.52 -8.70
C PHE A 156 19.71 -11.85 -9.53
N ASP A 157 19.16 -13.03 -9.29
CA ASP A 157 17.88 -13.44 -9.85
C ASP A 157 16.76 -13.31 -8.80
N TYR A 158 15.55 -13.74 -9.19
CA TYR A 158 14.40 -13.69 -8.30
C TYR A 158 14.55 -14.60 -7.07
N ALA A 159 15.21 -15.75 -7.21
CA ALA A 159 15.43 -16.66 -6.10
C ALA A 159 16.40 -16.06 -5.07
N ALA A 160 17.44 -15.36 -5.53
CA ALA A 160 18.35 -14.61 -4.68
C ALA A 160 17.62 -13.48 -3.92
N LEU A 161 16.70 -12.77 -4.58
CA LEU A 161 15.86 -11.75 -3.92
C LEU A 161 14.99 -12.35 -2.82
N VAL A 162 14.31 -13.47 -3.11
CA VAL A 162 13.50 -14.18 -2.11
C VAL A 162 14.37 -14.65 -0.95
N ASN A 163 15.54 -15.22 -1.23
CA ASN A 163 16.45 -15.68 -0.19
C ASN A 163 16.92 -14.54 0.70
N ALA A 164 17.33 -13.41 0.13
CA ALA A 164 17.77 -12.24 0.89
C ALA A 164 16.69 -11.80 1.89
N GLN A 165 15.46 -11.60 1.42
CA GLN A 165 14.34 -11.20 2.28
C GLN A 165 14.06 -12.21 3.40
N LEU A 166 14.12 -13.52 3.11
CA LEU A 166 13.95 -14.55 4.14
C LEU A 166 15.08 -14.52 5.17
N GLN A 167 16.33 -14.28 4.75
CA GLN A 167 17.44 -14.08 5.68
C GLN A 167 17.26 -12.82 6.52
N GLY A 168 16.75 -11.72 5.96
CA GLY A 168 16.44 -10.50 6.71
C GLY A 168 15.45 -10.71 7.85
N VAL A 169 14.44 -11.56 7.65
CA VAL A 169 13.51 -11.96 8.72
C VAL A 169 14.21 -12.79 9.80
N LEU A 170 15.08 -13.73 9.42
CA LEU A 170 15.83 -14.54 10.37
C LEU A 170 16.86 -13.72 11.18
N LEU A 171 17.41 -12.67 10.58
CA LEU A 171 18.45 -11.83 11.16
C LEU A 171 17.92 -10.66 12.01
N GLN A 172 16.60 -10.60 12.25
CA GLN A 172 16.01 -9.52 13.08
C GLN A 172 16.69 -9.36 14.45
N PRO A 173 17.01 -10.42 15.21
CA PRO A 173 17.73 -10.25 16.48
C PRO A 173 19.10 -9.57 16.33
N GLN A 174 19.80 -9.80 15.22
CA GLN A 174 21.09 -9.19 14.90
C GLN A 174 20.94 -7.76 14.37
N PHE A 175 19.80 -7.44 13.76
CA PHE A 175 19.44 -6.11 13.28
C PHE A 175 18.59 -5.32 14.28
N SER A 176 18.69 -5.64 15.57
CA SER A 176 17.97 -4.93 16.65
C SER A 176 16.45 -4.87 16.45
N ASN A 177 15.88 -5.87 15.78
CA ASN A 177 14.47 -5.98 15.40
C ASN A 177 13.96 -4.76 14.62
N ILE A 178 14.72 -4.32 13.61
CA ILE A 178 14.42 -3.16 12.77
C ILE A 178 13.05 -3.24 12.06
N ASN A 179 12.48 -4.44 11.88
CA ASN A 179 11.12 -4.61 11.36
C ASN A 179 10.06 -3.89 12.21
N THR A 180 10.33 -3.66 13.50
CA THR A 180 9.47 -2.86 14.39
C THR A 180 8.02 -3.39 14.43
N ASP A 181 7.86 -4.72 14.43
CA ASP A 181 6.57 -5.40 14.26
C ASP A 181 6.04 -6.05 15.55
N ASN A 182 6.62 -5.74 16.71
CA ASN A 182 6.15 -6.26 18.00
C ASN A 182 4.68 -5.86 18.25
N PRO A 183 3.76 -6.83 18.36
CA PRO A 183 2.34 -6.56 18.54
C PRO A 183 1.95 -6.31 20.01
N ASP A 184 2.85 -6.54 20.96
CA ASP A 184 2.58 -6.35 22.39
C ASP A 184 2.85 -4.89 22.81
N LEU A 185 1.79 -4.09 22.80
CA LEU A 185 1.81 -2.70 23.24
C LEU A 185 1.31 -2.53 24.70
N SER A 186 1.25 -3.61 25.50
CA SER A 186 0.71 -3.57 26.87
C SER A 186 1.40 -2.54 27.75
N ALA A 187 2.73 -2.42 27.66
CA ALA A 187 3.48 -1.42 28.42
C ALA A 187 3.09 0.02 28.03
N PHE A 188 2.83 0.29 26.75
CA PHE A 188 2.37 1.59 26.27
C PHE A 188 0.94 1.89 26.75
N GLN A 189 0.04 0.90 26.61
CA GLN A 189 -1.34 0.98 27.07
C GLN A 189 -1.43 1.22 28.59
N ASN A 190 -0.67 0.46 29.40
CA ASN A 190 -0.69 0.55 30.87
C ASN A 190 -0.20 1.90 31.42
N ARG A 191 0.56 2.66 30.62
CA ARG A 191 0.97 4.04 30.95
C ARG A 191 -0.04 5.09 30.48
N GLY A 192 -1.19 4.67 29.95
CA GLY A 192 -2.22 5.56 29.41
C GLY A 192 -1.92 6.12 28.02
N GLY A 193 -0.93 5.55 27.30
CA GLY A 193 -0.53 6.01 25.98
C GLY A 193 -1.66 5.95 24.95
N LYS A 194 -1.73 6.94 24.06
CA LYS A 194 -2.67 7.00 22.94
C LYS A 194 -1.90 7.03 21.62
N LEU A 195 -2.32 6.22 20.66
CA LEU A 195 -1.71 6.10 19.35
C LEU A 195 -2.74 6.35 18.26
N LEU A 196 -2.44 7.30 17.37
CA LEU A 196 -3.16 7.50 16.11
C LEU A 196 -2.22 7.09 14.97
N MET A 197 -2.62 6.09 14.20
CA MET A 197 -1.97 5.74 12.93
C MET A 197 -2.90 6.11 11.79
N TYR A 198 -2.33 6.55 10.68
CA TYR A 198 -3.03 6.62 9.42
C TYR A 198 -2.15 6.13 8.29
N HIS A 199 -2.74 5.64 7.21
CA HIS A 199 -2.03 5.19 6.03
C HIS A 199 -2.88 5.46 4.78
N GLY A 200 -2.23 5.95 3.73
CA GLY A 200 -2.84 6.15 2.42
C GLY A 200 -3.22 4.85 1.73
N LEU A 201 -4.46 4.76 1.25
CA LEU A 201 -4.92 3.59 0.48
C LEU A 201 -4.32 3.55 -0.93
N ALA A 202 -3.71 4.64 -1.39
CA ALA A 202 -3.03 4.74 -2.68
C ALA A 202 -1.51 4.92 -2.51
N ASP A 203 -0.95 4.61 -1.32
CA ASP A 203 0.49 4.66 -1.06
C ASP A 203 1.23 3.84 -2.12
N ASP A 204 2.19 4.48 -2.79
CA ASP A 204 3.00 3.97 -3.89
C ASP A 204 4.38 3.48 -3.46
N LEU A 205 4.76 3.68 -2.20
CA LEU A 205 6.04 3.23 -1.65
C LEU A 205 5.89 2.08 -0.66
N ILE A 206 4.94 2.19 0.27
CA ILE A 206 4.70 1.21 1.33
C ILE A 206 3.30 0.62 1.15
N PRO A 207 3.16 -0.69 0.92
CA PRO A 207 1.85 -1.34 0.85
C PRO A 207 1.04 -1.20 2.15
N VAL A 208 -0.15 -0.61 2.06
CA VAL A 208 -1.05 -0.36 3.20
C VAL A 208 -1.44 -1.62 3.97
N GLN A 209 -1.46 -2.78 3.31
CA GLN A 209 -1.75 -4.08 3.93
C GLN A 209 -0.75 -4.41 5.06
N GLY A 210 0.49 -3.93 5.00
CA GLY A 210 1.44 -4.10 6.10
C GLY A 210 0.96 -3.44 7.38
N SER A 211 0.40 -2.23 7.29
CA SER A 211 -0.16 -1.51 8.44
C SER A 211 -1.47 -2.15 8.93
N ILE A 212 -2.33 -2.62 8.02
CA ILE A 212 -3.54 -3.37 8.39
C ILE A 212 -3.15 -4.66 9.13
N SER A 213 -2.19 -5.40 8.59
CA SER A 213 -1.64 -6.62 9.22
C SER A 213 -1.11 -6.35 10.62
N TYR A 214 -0.30 -5.30 10.79
CA TYR A 214 0.23 -4.94 12.10
C TYR A 214 -0.88 -4.58 13.11
N TYR A 215 -1.86 -3.77 12.70
CA TYR A 215 -3.00 -3.41 13.56
C TYR A 215 -3.77 -4.65 14.02
N GLU A 216 -4.01 -5.59 13.11
CA GLU A 216 -4.73 -6.85 13.37
C GLU A 216 -3.91 -7.80 14.25
N ASN A 217 -2.58 -7.84 14.10
CA ASN A 217 -1.70 -8.59 14.98
C ASN A 217 -1.70 -8.02 16.42
N VAL A 218 -1.69 -6.69 16.56
CA VAL A 218 -1.85 -6.02 17.86
C VAL A 218 -3.22 -6.36 18.47
N ALA A 219 -4.29 -6.31 17.67
CA ALA A 219 -5.63 -6.71 18.10
C ALA A 219 -5.69 -8.17 18.56
N ALA A 220 -5.13 -9.10 17.79
CA ALA A 220 -5.05 -10.50 18.16
C ALA A 220 -4.26 -10.71 19.48
N ARG A 221 -3.20 -9.93 19.71
CA ARG A 221 -2.37 -10.01 20.92
C ARG A 221 -3.02 -9.36 22.15
N MET A 222 -3.79 -8.28 21.97
CA MET A 222 -4.22 -7.39 23.07
C MET A 222 -5.72 -7.42 23.37
N GLY A 223 -6.40 -8.54 23.06
CA GLY A 223 -7.79 -8.76 23.47
C GLY A 223 -8.85 -8.33 22.46
N GLY A 224 -8.47 -8.19 21.19
CA GLY A 224 -9.35 -7.89 20.07
C GLY A 224 -9.44 -6.41 19.70
N ILE A 225 -10.11 -6.16 18.57
CA ILE A 225 -10.25 -4.82 17.97
C ILE A 225 -10.87 -3.82 18.95
N ASP A 226 -11.92 -4.22 19.68
CA ASP A 226 -12.62 -3.32 20.60
C ASP A 226 -11.76 -2.89 21.79
N ALA A 227 -10.86 -3.76 22.25
CA ALA A 227 -9.90 -3.46 23.29
C ALA A 227 -8.80 -2.52 22.77
N VAL A 228 -8.24 -2.81 21.60
CA VAL A 228 -7.17 -2.01 20.99
C VAL A 228 -7.64 -0.60 20.64
N LYS A 229 -8.86 -0.44 20.11
CA LYS A 229 -9.43 0.88 19.81
C LYS A 229 -9.50 1.82 21.03
N GLN A 230 -9.46 1.33 22.27
CA GLN A 230 -9.46 2.20 23.46
C GLN A 230 -8.17 3.02 23.62
N PHE A 231 -7.08 2.65 22.94
CA PHE A 231 -5.80 3.36 23.02
C PHE A 231 -5.09 3.51 21.67
N TYR A 232 -5.45 2.72 20.66
CA TYR A 232 -4.86 2.74 19.32
C TYR A 232 -5.96 2.83 18.24
N ARG A 233 -6.06 4.00 17.59
CA ARG A 233 -6.95 4.22 16.44
C ARG A 233 -6.13 4.20 15.15
N PHE A 234 -6.69 3.57 14.12
CA PHE A 234 -6.10 3.48 12.79
C PHE A 234 -7.08 3.98 11.74
N TYR A 235 -6.61 4.87 10.85
CA TYR A 235 -7.39 5.47 9.77
C TYR A 235 -6.79 5.13 8.40
N LEU A 236 -7.62 4.66 7.49
CA LEU A 236 -7.27 4.46 6.09
C LEU A 236 -7.77 5.64 5.26
N ILE A 237 -6.89 6.24 4.45
CA ILE A 237 -7.19 7.49 3.73
C ILE A 237 -7.24 7.21 2.22
N PRO A 238 -8.43 7.24 1.58
CA PRO A 238 -8.56 7.11 0.13
C PRO A 238 -7.78 8.15 -0.66
N GLY A 239 -7.13 7.74 -1.76
CA GLY A 239 -6.41 8.64 -2.66
C GLY A 239 -5.14 9.28 -2.10
N PHE A 240 -4.81 9.04 -0.82
CA PHE A 240 -3.55 9.48 -0.24
C PHE A 240 -2.43 8.50 -0.62
N GLY A 241 -1.36 9.03 -1.22
CA GLY A 241 -0.13 8.31 -1.55
C GLY A 241 0.83 8.26 -0.36
N HIS A 242 2.12 8.02 -0.60
CA HIS A 242 3.10 7.82 0.48
C HIS A 242 3.35 9.07 1.34
N ARG A 243 3.37 10.25 0.72
CA ARG A 243 3.62 11.55 1.40
C ARG A 243 2.67 12.65 0.96
N GLU A 244 2.05 12.45 -0.17
CA GLU A 244 1.26 13.44 -0.88
C GLU A 244 0.03 12.75 -1.48
N PRO A 245 -1.01 13.50 -1.87
CA PRO A 245 -2.03 12.95 -2.75
C PRO A 245 -1.40 12.22 -3.93
N ILE A 246 -2.11 11.25 -4.50
CA ILE A 246 -1.77 10.76 -5.83
C ILE A 246 -1.53 11.94 -6.80
N SER A 247 -0.53 11.80 -7.66
CA SER A 247 0.02 12.92 -8.44
C SER A 247 -1.06 13.74 -9.15
N GLY A 248 -0.96 15.06 -9.04
CA GLY A 248 -1.89 15.99 -9.69
C GLY A 248 -3.28 16.08 -9.06
N SER A 249 -3.49 15.56 -7.84
CA SER A 249 -4.82 15.51 -7.20
C SER A 249 -4.96 16.40 -5.95
N PRO A 250 -5.01 17.74 -6.09
CA PRO A 250 -5.20 18.65 -4.95
C PRO A 250 -6.56 18.50 -4.26
N PHE A 251 -7.48 17.79 -4.89
CA PHE A 251 -8.83 17.50 -4.42
C PHE A 251 -8.92 16.25 -3.53
N VAL A 252 -7.83 15.52 -3.25
CA VAL A 252 -7.84 14.41 -2.29
C VAL A 252 -8.01 14.95 -0.86
N PRO A 253 -9.07 14.57 -0.12
CA PRO A 253 -9.24 14.99 1.26
C PRO A 253 -8.30 14.22 2.20
N LEU A 254 -7.42 14.93 2.89
CA LEU A 254 -6.43 14.35 3.80
C LEU A 254 -6.07 15.34 4.92
N PRO A 255 -5.44 14.90 6.03
CA PRO A 255 -4.95 15.79 7.08
C PRO A 255 -3.83 16.70 6.56
N GLN A 256 -3.91 18.01 6.79
CA GLN A 256 -2.99 18.98 6.16
C GLN A 256 -2.17 19.77 7.17
N SER A 257 -1.29 19.05 7.89
CA SER A 257 -0.41 19.64 8.91
C SER A 257 0.41 20.83 8.40
N ALA A 258 0.92 20.76 7.15
CA ALA A 258 1.66 21.84 6.51
C ALA A 258 0.84 23.13 6.26
N SER A 259 -0.49 23.03 6.25
CA SER A 259 -1.41 24.17 6.06
C SER A 259 -1.97 24.73 7.37
N GLY A 260 -1.51 24.23 8.53
CA GLY A 260 -2.06 24.56 9.84
C GLY A 260 -3.36 23.81 10.20
N ARG A 261 -3.88 22.99 9.29
CA ARG A 261 -4.95 22.03 9.56
C ARG A 261 -4.34 20.70 9.97
N ASP A 262 -3.85 20.60 11.20
CA ASP A 262 -3.27 19.34 11.70
C ASP A 262 -4.35 18.49 12.40
N GLU A 263 -5.35 18.01 11.63
CA GLU A 263 -6.50 17.31 12.20
C GLU A 263 -6.09 16.08 13.02
N MET A 264 -5.02 15.39 12.62
CA MET A 264 -4.50 14.21 13.33
C MET A 264 -3.84 14.59 14.64
N PHE A 265 -2.96 15.60 14.66
CA PHE A 265 -2.33 16.05 15.90
C PHE A 265 -3.34 16.64 16.87
N MET A 266 -4.27 17.47 16.39
CA MET A 266 -5.34 18.03 17.22
C MET A 266 -6.25 16.95 17.80
N ALA A 267 -6.56 15.90 17.03
CA ALA A 267 -7.32 14.76 17.51
C ALA A 267 -6.55 13.98 18.60
N LEU A 268 -5.24 13.77 18.41
CA LEU A 268 -4.39 13.12 19.40
C LEU A 268 -4.30 13.94 20.70
N GLN A 269 -4.05 15.24 20.57
CA GLN A 269 -3.97 16.17 21.71
C GLN A 269 -5.26 16.14 22.52
N ASN A 270 -6.42 16.31 21.87
CA ASN A 270 -7.71 16.26 22.53
C ASN A 270 -8.00 14.90 23.17
N TRP A 271 -7.54 13.81 22.57
CA TRP A 271 -7.71 12.49 23.17
C TRP A 271 -6.88 12.31 24.44
N VAL A 272 -5.63 12.78 24.42
CA VAL A 272 -4.71 12.67 25.55
C VAL A 272 -5.09 13.64 26.69
N GLU A 273 -5.35 14.90 26.37
CA GLU A 273 -5.52 15.96 27.37
C GLU A 273 -6.96 16.10 27.85
N ASN A 274 -7.94 15.88 26.97
CA ASN A 274 -9.36 16.15 27.24
C ASN A 274 -10.23 14.88 27.24
N GLY A 275 -9.65 13.70 26.95
CA GLY A 275 -10.40 12.44 26.88
C GLY A 275 -11.37 12.35 25.69
N ILE A 276 -11.27 13.24 24.70
CA ILE A 276 -12.17 13.27 23.54
C ILE A 276 -11.71 12.22 22.53
N VAL A 277 -12.45 11.11 22.45
CA VAL A 277 -12.10 9.99 21.57
C VAL A 277 -12.42 10.34 20.10
N PRO A 278 -11.43 10.28 19.18
CA PRO A 278 -11.68 10.52 17.77
C PRO A 278 -12.31 9.26 17.15
N ASN A 279 -13.63 9.25 16.97
CA ASN A 279 -14.36 8.15 16.32
C ASN A 279 -14.57 8.39 14.82
N ARG A 280 -14.48 9.65 14.39
CA ARG A 280 -14.62 10.12 13.01
C ARG A 280 -13.87 11.44 12.89
N LEU A 281 -13.11 11.62 11.82
CA LEU A 281 -12.45 12.89 11.50
C LEU A 281 -12.84 13.29 10.08
N ASP A 282 -13.53 14.41 9.92
CA ASP A 282 -13.86 14.90 8.58
C ASP A 282 -12.67 15.73 8.07
N VAL A 283 -12.06 15.28 6.98
CA VAL A 283 -10.95 15.95 6.33
C VAL A 283 -11.41 16.59 5.03
N THR A 284 -10.76 17.70 4.67
CA THR A 284 -11.06 18.47 3.47
C THR A 284 -9.83 18.49 2.57
N SER A 285 -10.02 18.61 1.26
CA SER A 285 -8.94 18.73 0.28
C SER A 285 -8.20 20.06 0.39
N ALA A 286 -7.02 20.14 -0.22
CA ALA A 286 -6.19 21.34 -0.19
C ALA A 286 -6.88 22.52 -0.89
N ASP A 287 -7.52 22.24 -2.02
CA ASP A 287 -8.29 23.22 -2.79
C ASP A 287 -9.70 23.51 -2.22
N THR A 288 -10.06 22.87 -1.10
CA THR A 288 -11.37 22.97 -0.43
C THR A 288 -12.58 22.51 -1.25
N THR A 289 -12.38 21.81 -2.38
CA THR A 289 -13.46 21.36 -3.26
C THR A 289 -14.06 20.00 -2.88
N ALA A 290 -13.42 19.26 -1.98
CA ALA A 290 -13.87 17.95 -1.55
C ALA A 290 -13.64 17.69 -0.06
N SER A 291 -14.48 16.86 0.53
CA SER A 291 -14.35 16.37 1.91
C SER A 291 -14.77 14.90 2.01
N LEU A 292 -14.12 14.16 2.91
CA LEU A 292 -14.45 12.78 3.25
C LEU A 292 -14.34 12.55 4.77
N PRO A 293 -15.15 11.65 5.35
CA PRO A 293 -14.90 11.20 6.71
C PRO A 293 -13.75 10.19 6.73
N LEU A 294 -12.89 10.27 7.73
CA LEU A 294 -11.97 9.21 8.09
C LEU A 294 -12.63 8.33 9.16
N CYS A 295 -12.72 7.05 8.86
CA CYS A 295 -13.34 6.04 9.73
C CYS A 295 -12.29 5.26 10.49
N VAL A 296 -12.60 4.91 11.74
CA VAL A 296 -11.70 4.06 12.55
C VAL A 296 -11.81 2.63 12.05
N TYR A 297 -10.71 2.10 11.48
CA TYR A 297 -10.59 0.72 11.02
C TYR A 297 -11.11 -0.28 12.09
N PRO A 298 -11.90 -1.32 11.76
CA PRO A 298 -12.19 -1.81 10.40
C PRO A 298 -13.39 -1.16 9.70
N GLN A 299 -13.98 -0.08 10.25
CA GLN A 299 -15.06 0.61 9.56
C GLN A 299 -14.56 1.22 8.25
N LYS A 300 -15.40 1.16 7.22
CA LYS A 300 -15.11 1.71 5.90
C LYS A 300 -15.95 2.94 5.64
N ILE A 301 -15.44 3.80 4.75
CA ILE A 301 -16.19 4.92 4.20
C ILE A 301 -17.22 4.37 3.22
N THR A 302 -18.50 4.51 3.53
CA THR A 302 -19.60 3.97 2.73
C THR A 302 -20.49 5.10 2.25
N TYR A 303 -20.69 5.20 0.93
CA TYR A 303 -21.59 6.20 0.35
C TYR A 303 -23.05 5.88 0.67
N ARG A 304 -23.82 6.88 1.09
CA ARG A 304 -25.23 6.70 1.46
C ARG A 304 -26.16 6.49 0.25
N GLY A 305 -25.66 6.66 -0.97
CA GLY A 305 -26.47 6.63 -2.20
C GLY A 305 -27.10 7.98 -2.57
N THR A 306 -26.99 8.98 -1.69
CA THR A 306 -27.56 10.32 -1.87
C THR A 306 -26.60 11.40 -1.40
N GLY A 307 -26.67 12.58 -2.02
CA GLY A 307 -25.80 13.72 -1.71
C GLY A 307 -24.68 13.87 -2.74
N HIS A 308 -23.83 14.88 -2.54
CA HIS A 308 -22.70 15.12 -3.44
C HIS A 308 -21.53 14.21 -3.05
N VAL A 309 -20.90 13.51 -4.01
CA VAL A 309 -19.81 12.55 -3.73
C VAL A 309 -18.56 13.21 -3.14
N LYS A 310 -18.37 14.51 -3.35
CA LYS A 310 -17.28 15.28 -2.72
C LYS A 310 -17.63 15.86 -1.34
N SER A 311 -18.70 15.40 -0.70
CA SER A 311 -19.12 15.89 0.62
C SER A 311 -19.05 14.78 1.68
N ALA A 312 -18.35 15.02 2.78
CA ALA A 312 -18.22 14.08 3.88
C ALA A 312 -19.57 13.69 4.52
N ALA A 313 -20.58 14.56 4.42
CA ALA A 313 -21.93 14.30 4.93
C ALA A 313 -22.65 13.18 4.15
N SER A 314 -22.27 12.97 2.89
CA SER A 314 -22.85 11.93 2.02
C SER A 314 -22.36 10.50 2.37
N TYR A 315 -21.50 10.35 3.38
CA TYR A 315 -20.87 9.09 3.76
C TYR A 315 -21.12 8.72 5.23
N THR A 316 -21.05 7.42 5.50
CA THR A 316 -21.06 6.81 6.83
C THR A 316 -19.80 6.00 7.08
N CYS A 317 -19.46 5.82 8.36
CA CYS A 317 -18.53 4.79 8.79
C CYS A 317 -19.33 3.54 9.16
N SER A 318 -19.19 2.49 8.38
CA SER A 318 -19.88 1.20 8.57
C SER A 318 -19.01 0.02 8.21
#